data_AF-A0A5B6W2F0-F1
#
_entry.id   AF-A0A5B6W2F0-F1
#
_cell.length_a   1.000
_cell.length_b   1.000
_cell.length_c   1.000
_cell.angle_alpha   90.00
_cell.angle_beta   90.00
_cell.angle_gamma   90.00
#
_symmetry.space_group_name_H-M   'P 1'
#
loop_
_entity.id
_entity.type
_entity.pdbx_description
1 polymer ?
#
loop_
_entity_poly.entity_id
_entity_poly.type
_entity_poly.pdbx_seq_one_letter_code
_entity_poly.pdbx_strand_id
1 'polypeptide(L)'
;MNGPNKSIGSEWILDIVFPKVLDVSSYCLEILNRGMSLEPINITNIVLIPNISHLKNLTNFRPISLCTIIYNLIFKTVTNMLQKVLDICIDEAQNMFVPGHLIIDNVLRAYEILHI
;
A
#
# COMPACT_ATOMS: atom_id res chain seq x y z
N MET A 1 48.18 16.19 12.26
CA MET A 1 48.15 15.81 10.83
C MET A 1 47.38 14.51 10.72
N ASN A 2 46.07 14.56 10.47
CA ASN A 2 45.23 13.37 10.31
C ASN A 2 44.95 13.20 8.80
N GLY A 3 45.31 12.05 8.25
CA GLY A 3 45.33 11.79 6.80
C GLY A 3 43.94 11.63 6.16
N PRO A 4 43.86 11.73 4.82
CA PRO A 4 42.61 11.70 4.08
C PRO A 4 42.25 10.25 3.74
N ASN A 5 41.47 9.59 4.60
CA ASN A 5 40.71 8.40 4.22
C ASN A 5 39.62 8.14 5.26
N LYS A 6 38.54 8.91 5.16
CA LYS A 6 37.23 8.56 5.72
C LYS A 6 36.32 8.28 4.52
N SER A 7 35.84 7.05 4.41
CA SER A 7 35.02 6.59 3.29
C SER A 7 33.69 7.33 3.22
N ILE A 8 33.44 8.00 2.09
CA ILE A 8 32.29 8.89 1.79
C ILE A 8 30.94 8.16 1.61
N GLY A 9 30.83 6.89 2.03
CA GLY A 9 29.84 5.94 1.51
C GLY A 9 28.40 6.07 2.05
N SER A 10 28.20 6.76 3.18
CA SER A 10 26.87 6.89 3.83
C SER A 10 26.47 8.32 4.19
N GLU A 11 27.37 9.28 4.04
CA GLU A 11 27.14 10.68 4.39
C GLU A 11 26.05 11.32 3.50
N TRP A 12 26.01 10.92 2.21
CA TRP A 12 24.94 11.33 1.29
C TRP A 12 23.54 10.90 1.74
N ILE A 13 23.41 9.84 2.55
CA ILE A 13 22.12 9.43 3.10
C ILE A 13 21.63 10.52 4.06
N LEU A 14 22.51 10.96 4.98
CA LEU A 14 22.23 12.04 5.93
C LEU A 14 21.96 13.37 5.23
N ASP A 15 22.74 13.69 4.20
CA ASP A 15 22.65 15.01 3.56
C ASP A 15 21.54 15.14 2.51
N ILE A 16 21.16 14.03 1.86
CA ILE A 16 20.24 14.07 0.71
C ILE A 16 18.96 13.28 0.97
N VAL A 17 19.05 12.09 1.55
CA VAL A 17 17.89 11.21 1.71
C VAL A 17 17.06 11.60 2.92
N PHE A 18 17.71 11.81 4.07
CA PHE A 18 17.00 12.13 5.32
C PHE A 18 16.13 13.39 5.22
N PRO A 19 16.60 14.52 4.66
CA PRO A 19 15.75 15.71 4.49
C PRO A 19 14.53 15.43 3.62
N LYS A 20 14.71 14.73 2.50
CA LYS A 20 13.60 14.35 1.61
C LYS A 20 12.58 13.43 2.28
N VAL A 21 13.06 12.46 3.08
CA VAL A 21 12.17 11.58 3.84
C VAL A 21 11.40 12.36 4.90
N LEU A 22 12.06 13.31 5.57
CA LEU A 22 11.43 14.18 6.56
C LEU A 22 10.35 15.08 5.92
N ASP A 23 10.64 15.65 4.75
CA ASP A 23 9.70 16.49 4.00
C ASP A 23 8.45 15.70 3.60
N VAL A 24 8.63 14.50 3.04
CA VAL A 24 7.51 13.61 2.67
C VAL A 24 6.69 13.21 3.88
N SER A 25 7.35 12.86 4.99
CA SER A 25 6.67 12.46 6.23
C SER A 25 5.85 13.61 6.81
N SER A 26 6.41 14.82 6.81
CA SER A 26 5.73 16.03 7.28
C SER A 26 4.50 16.33 6.42
N TYR A 27 4.64 16.25 5.10
CA TYR A 27 3.52 16.44 4.18
C TYR A 27 2.39 15.42 4.40
N CYS A 28 2.72 14.13 4.56
CA CYS A 28 1.73 13.10 4.87
C CYS A 28 1.03 13.36 6.22
N LEU A 29 1.77 13.77 7.25
CA LEU A 29 1.20 14.06 8.58
C LEU A 29 0.25 15.25 8.55
N GLU A 30 0.55 16.28 7.78
CA GLU A 30 -0.35 17.42 7.64
C GLU A 30 -1.67 17.05 6.95
N ILE A 31 -1.63 16.18 5.93
CA ILE A 31 -2.85 15.63 5.32
C ILE A 31 -3.64 14.81 6.34
N LEU A 32 -2.98 13.87 7.02
CA LEU A 32 -3.63 12.93 7.93
C LEU A 32 -4.20 13.60 9.20
N ASN A 33 -3.48 14.57 9.76
CA ASN A 33 -3.83 15.16 11.07
C ASN A 33 -4.52 16.52 10.97
N ARG A 34 -4.30 17.27 9.89
CA ARG A 34 -4.86 18.62 9.72
C ARG A 34 -5.88 18.72 8.58
N GLY A 35 -6.13 17.63 7.86
CA GLY A 35 -7.11 17.60 6.79
C GLY A 35 -6.70 18.43 5.57
N MET A 36 -5.40 18.56 5.28
CA MET A 36 -4.96 19.15 4.02
C MET A 36 -5.50 18.36 2.81
N SER A 37 -5.71 19.06 1.68
CA SER A 37 -6.30 18.45 0.48
C SER A 37 -5.38 17.40 -0.17
N LEU A 38 -6.00 16.30 -0.62
CA LEU A 38 -5.37 15.24 -1.40
C LEU A 38 -5.31 15.55 -2.91
N GLU A 39 -6.04 16.57 -3.38
CA GLU A 39 -6.11 16.93 -4.81
C GLU A 39 -4.75 16.99 -5.53
N PRO A 40 -3.69 17.61 -4.95
CA PRO A 40 -2.41 17.73 -5.65
C PRO A 40 -1.72 16.39 -5.96
N ILE A 41 -2.06 15.34 -5.20
CA ILE A 41 -1.43 14.02 -5.30
C ILE A 41 -2.41 12.92 -5.74
N ASN A 42 -3.69 13.25 -5.90
CA ASN A 42 -4.76 12.35 -6.35
C ASN A 42 -4.74 12.18 -7.89
N ILE A 43 -3.56 11.86 -8.42
CA ILE A 43 -3.34 11.62 -9.83
C ILE A 43 -3.19 10.11 -10.02
N THR A 44 -4.00 9.55 -10.92
CA THR A 44 -4.01 8.12 -11.22
C THR A 44 -3.76 7.89 -12.70
N ASN A 45 -2.71 7.13 -13.01
CA ASN A 45 -2.41 6.69 -14.36
C ASN A 45 -2.98 5.28 -14.58
N ILE A 46 -3.84 5.10 -15.58
CA ILE A 46 -4.36 3.78 -15.94
C ILE A 46 -3.41 3.12 -16.93
N VAL A 47 -2.87 1.97 -16.56
CA VAL A 47 -2.01 1.14 -17.42
C VAL A 47 -2.74 -0.16 -17.74
N LEU A 48 -2.73 -0.56 -19.01
CA LEU A 48 -3.35 -1.81 -19.45
C LEU A 48 -2.32 -2.93 -19.45
N ILE A 49 -2.55 -3.96 -18.63
CA ILE A 49 -1.71 -5.17 -18.60
C ILE A 49 -2.44 -6.30 -19.34
N PRO A 50 -1.78 -6.98 -20.28
CA PRO A 50 -2.39 -8.12 -20.98
C PRO A 50 -2.67 -9.28 -20.01
N ASN A 51 -3.89 -9.80 -20.03
CA ASN A 51 -4.27 -10.98 -19.22
C ASN A 51 -3.94 -12.32 -19.90
N ILE A 52 -3.77 -12.30 -21.23
CA ILE A 52 -3.53 -13.49 -22.04
C ILE A 52 -2.46 -13.22 -23.10
N SER A 53 -1.83 -14.29 -23.58
CA SER A 53 -0.74 -14.24 -24.58
C SER A 53 -1.18 -13.80 -25.97
N HIS A 54 -2.42 -14.07 -26.39
CA HIS A 54 -2.94 -13.69 -27.71
C HIS A 54 -4.05 -12.65 -27.59
N LEU A 55 -3.68 -11.39 -27.76
CA LEU A 55 -4.57 -10.25 -27.62
C LEU A 55 -5.39 -10.08 -28.89
N LYS A 56 -6.72 -10.18 -28.77
CA LYS A 56 -7.66 -9.95 -29.90
C LYS A 56 -8.58 -8.75 -29.64
N ASN A 57 -8.98 -8.53 -28.38
CA ASN A 57 -9.91 -7.48 -27.98
C ASN A 57 -9.38 -6.71 -26.77
N LEU A 58 -9.85 -5.47 -26.58
CA LEU A 58 -9.51 -4.64 -25.41
C LEU A 58 -9.95 -5.26 -24.08
N THR A 59 -10.96 -6.13 -24.09
CA THR A 59 -11.41 -6.92 -22.93
C THR A 59 -10.35 -7.89 -22.40
N ASN A 60 -9.31 -8.17 -23.18
CA ASN A 60 -8.22 -9.07 -22.80
C ASN A 60 -7.13 -8.34 -21.99
N PHE A 61 -7.29 -7.04 -21.75
CA PHE A 61 -6.43 -6.28 -20.87
C PHE A 61 -7.11 -6.05 -19.53
N ARG A 62 -6.34 -6.13 -18.45
CA ARG A 62 -6.73 -5.67 -17.14
C ARG A 62 -6.18 -4.26 -16.91
N PRO A 63 -7.04 -3.28 -16.60
CA PRO A 63 -6.54 -1.97 -16.17
C PRO A 63 -5.92 -2.08 -14.78
N ILE A 64 -4.80 -1.41 -14.58
CA ILE A 64 -4.16 -1.17 -13.29
C ILE A 64 -4.03 0.33 -13.08
N SER A 65 -4.52 0.79 -11.93
CA SER A 65 -4.37 2.17 -11.48
C SER A 65 -3.02 2.35 -10.80
N LEU A 66 -2.16 3.20 -11.35
CA LEU A 66 -0.92 3.64 -10.74
C LEU A 66 -1.13 5.00 -10.09
N CYS A 67 -1.11 5.04 -8.76
CA CYS A 67 -1.19 6.27 -7.98
C CYS A 67 0.20 6.77 -7.58
N THR A 68 0.29 8.03 -7.17
CA THR A 68 1.54 8.60 -6.63
C THR A 68 2.01 7.83 -5.38
N ILE A 69 3.33 7.77 -5.17
CA ILE A 69 3.91 7.09 -4.00
C ILE A 69 3.41 7.71 -2.69
N ILE A 70 3.25 9.04 -2.65
CA ILE A 70 2.73 9.77 -1.49
C ILE A 70 1.28 9.36 -1.20
N TYR A 71 0.43 9.28 -2.23
CA TYR A 71 -0.94 8.81 -2.07
C TYR A 71 -0.97 7.38 -1.51
N ASN A 72 -0.15 6.48 -2.05
CA ASN A 72 -0.03 5.10 -1.57
C ASN A 72 0.46 5.02 -0.12
N LEU A 73 1.36 5.91 0.30
CA LEU A 73 1.86 5.97 1.68
C LEU A 73 0.76 6.38 2.66
N ILE A 74 -0.01 7.40 2.31
CA ILE A 74 -1.17 7.86 3.10
C ILE A 74 -2.20 6.74 3.19
N PHE A 75 -2.58 6.17 2.04
CA PHE A 75 -3.55 5.07 1.97
C PHE A 75 -3.10 3.85 2.81
N LYS A 76 -1.82 3.48 2.74
CA LYS A 76 -1.28 2.38 3.54
C LYS A 76 -1.29 2.70 5.03
N THR A 77 -1.00 3.94 5.42
CA THR A 77 -1.09 4.38 6.82
C THR A 77 -2.51 4.26 7.35
N VAL A 78 -3.50 4.75 6.60
CA VAL A 78 -4.93 4.63 6.95
C VAL A 78 -5.35 3.16 7.00
N THR A 79 -4.95 2.36 6.01
CA THR A 79 -5.27 0.92 5.96
C THR A 79 -4.69 0.19 7.17
N ASN A 80 -3.44 0.46 7.56
CA ASN A 80 -2.83 -0.14 8.75
C ASN A 80 -3.54 0.29 10.04
N MET A 81 -4.10 1.49 10.09
CA MET A 81 -4.91 1.95 11.22
C MET A 81 -6.25 1.20 11.26
N LEU A 82 -6.94 1.09 10.13
CA LEU A 82 -8.20 0.36 10.01
C LEU A 82 -8.02 -1.12 10.31
N GLN A 83 -6.91 -1.72 9.88
CA GLN A 83 -6.62 -3.13 10.13
C GLN A 83 -6.63 -3.49 11.62
N LYS A 84 -6.25 -2.58 12.51
CA LYS A 84 -6.30 -2.80 13.96
C LYS A 84 -7.71 -2.87 14.53
N VAL A 85 -8.70 -2.34 13.82
CA VAL A 85 -10.11 -2.33 14.23
C VAL A 85 -10.98 -3.24 13.38
N LEU A 86 -10.48 -3.73 12.24
CA LEU A 86 -11.26 -4.60 11.36
C LEU A 86 -11.68 -5.89 12.08
N ASP A 87 -10.79 -6.49 12.87
CA ASP A 87 -11.05 -7.76 13.59
C ASP A 87 -12.28 -7.72 14.51
N ILE A 88 -12.68 -6.55 15.00
CA ILE A 88 -13.88 -6.38 15.85
C ILE A 88 -15.09 -5.87 15.07
N CYS A 89 -14.89 -5.38 13.84
CA CYS A 89 -15.93 -4.77 13.01
C CYS A 89 -16.48 -5.71 11.94
N ILE A 90 -15.74 -6.75 11.58
CA ILE A 90 -16.12 -7.72 10.53
C ILE A 90 -16.52 -9.05 11.14
N ASP A 91 -17.48 -9.71 10.50
CA ASP A 91 -17.87 -11.07 10.87
C ASP A 91 -16.72 -12.04 10.58
N GLU A 92 -16.64 -13.12 11.38
CA GLU A 92 -15.60 -14.14 11.23
C GLU A 92 -15.60 -14.78 9.84
N ALA A 93 -16.76 -14.87 9.17
CA ALA A 93 -16.89 -15.36 7.80
C ALA A 93 -16.33 -14.39 6.73
N GLN A 94 -16.03 -13.14 7.10
CA GLN A 94 -15.48 -12.11 6.20
C GLN A 94 -13.96 -11.92 6.38
N ASN A 95 -13.32 -12.74 7.21
CA ASN A 95 -11.94 -12.55 7.64
C ASN A 95 -10.86 -12.97 6.61
N MET A 96 -11.24 -13.18 5.35
CA MET A 96 -10.38 -13.64 4.24
C MET A 96 -9.16 -12.74 3.95
N PHE A 97 -9.21 -11.49 4.37
CA PHE A 97 -8.16 -10.49 4.11
C PHE A 97 -7.38 -10.09 5.37
N VAL A 98 -7.65 -10.73 6.50
CA VAL A 98 -6.91 -10.50 7.74
C VAL A 98 -5.71 -11.45 7.81
N PRO A 99 -4.51 -10.94 8.17
CA PRO A 99 -3.32 -11.77 8.31
C PRO A 99 -3.56 -12.95 9.25
N GLY A 100 -3.13 -14.14 8.82
CA GLY A 100 -3.26 -15.36 9.62
C GLY A 100 -4.47 -16.23 9.27
N HIS A 101 -5.38 -15.76 8.42
CA HIS A 101 -6.45 -16.60 7.86
C HIS A 101 -6.06 -17.12 6.47
N LEU A 102 -6.26 -18.42 6.26
CA LEU A 102 -6.06 -19.06 4.97
C LEU A 102 -7.38 -19.12 4.21
N ILE A 103 -7.32 -19.12 2.88
CA ILE A 103 -8.53 -19.28 2.05
C ILE A 103 -9.25 -20.61 2.34
N ILE A 104 -8.49 -21.62 2.78
CA ILE A 104 -8.96 -22.95 3.16
C ILE A 104 -9.91 -22.89 4.37
N ASP A 105 -9.66 -22.00 5.32
CA ASP A 105 -10.48 -21.88 6.53
C ASP A 105 -11.93 -21.53 6.20
N ASN A 106 -12.14 -20.72 5.16
CA ASN A 106 -13.47 -20.37 4.68
C ASN A 106 -14.14 -21.49 3.90
N VAL A 107 -13.37 -22.29 3.15
CA VAL A 107 -13.90 -23.48 2.47
C VAL A 107 -14.37 -24.50 3.50
N LEU A 108 -13.60 -24.71 4.57
CA LEU A 108 -13.97 -25.60 5.66
C LEU A 108 -15.23 -25.12 6.37
N ARG A 109 -15.31 -23.81 6.68
CA ARG A 109 -16.49 -23.23 7.33
C ARG A 109 -17.76 -23.34 6.48
N ALA A 110 -17.64 -23.14 5.16
CA ALA A 110 -18.76 -23.35 4.24
C ALA A 110 -19.21 -24.82 4.23
N TYR A 111 -18.27 -25.77 4.31
CA TYR A 111 -18.57 -27.19 4.45
C TYR A 111 -19.34 -27.49 5.74
N GLU A 112 -18.92 -26.93 6.87
CA GLU A 112 -19.63 -27.08 8.16
C GLU A 112 -21.07 -26.59 8.10
N ILE A 113 -21.32 -25.44 7.46
CA ILE A 113 -22.68 -24.89 7.30
C ILE A 113 -23.56 -25.78 6.41
N LEU A 114 -23.00 -26.34 5.33
CA LEU A 114 -23.74 -27.18 4.39
C LEU A 114 -23.99 -28.62 4.86
N HIS A 115 -23.16 -29.10 5.80
CA HIS A 115 -23.27 -30.45 6.37
C HIS A 115 -24.05 -30.50 7.70
N ILE A 116 -24.66 -29.39 8.13
CA ILE A 116 -25.65 -29.33 9.21
C ILE A 116 -27.05 -29.62 8.68
#